data_AF-A0A953RPI8-F1
#
_entry.id   AF-A0A953RPI8-F1
#
_cell.length_a   1.000
_cell.length_b   1.000
_cell.length_c   1.000
_cell.angle_alpha   90.00
_cell.angle_beta   90.00
_cell.angle_gamma   90.00
#
_symmetry.space_group_name_H-M   'P 1'
#
loop_
_entity.id
_entity.type
_entity.pdbx_description
1 polymer ?
#
loop_
_entity_poly.entity_id
_entity_poly.type
_entity_poly.pdbx_seq_one_letter_code
_entity_poly.pdbx_strand_id
1 'polypeptide(L)'
;VSRSEGGFRAIQLRISGGAINFERVVVRYGNGTQEEIPIRARIPDGGKTRVIDLPGERRIIESVDLWYSKDHWRRGPKVSLYGIR
;
A
#
# COMPACT_ATOMS: atom_id res chain seq x y z
N VAL A 1 -12.65 -6.53 -10.77
CA VAL A 1 -11.68 -6.58 -9.64
C VAL A 1 -11.13 -7.99 -9.60
N SER A 2 -9.85 -8.20 -9.96
CA SER A 2 -9.30 -9.54 -10.16
C SER A 2 -9.10 -10.23 -8.81
N ARG A 3 -9.90 -11.26 -8.55
CA ARG A 3 -9.74 -12.19 -7.42
C ARG A 3 -8.65 -13.19 -7.83
N SER A 4 -7.39 -12.85 -7.61
CA SER A 4 -6.28 -13.78 -7.84
C SER A 4 -6.38 -14.91 -6.82
N GLU A 5 -6.65 -16.13 -7.29
CA GLU A 5 -6.71 -17.40 -6.53
C GLU A 5 -5.37 -17.83 -5.90
N GLY A 6 -4.44 -16.90 -5.73
CA GLY A 6 -3.17 -17.12 -5.03
C GLY A 6 -2.81 -15.84 -4.30
N GLY A 7 -2.47 -15.97 -3.03
CA GLY A 7 -2.06 -14.84 -2.22
C GLY A 7 -0.76 -14.20 -2.71
N PHE A 8 -0.56 -12.93 -2.37
CA PHE A 8 0.65 -12.17 -2.70
C PHE A 8 1.76 -12.45 -1.68
N ARG A 9 3.01 -12.48 -2.13
CA ARG A 9 4.19 -12.55 -1.24
C ARG A 9 4.56 -11.18 -0.69
N ALA A 10 4.30 -10.14 -1.45
CA ALA A 10 4.58 -8.77 -1.05
C ALA A 10 3.68 -7.79 -1.78
N ILE A 11 3.59 -6.56 -1.26
CA ILE A 11 2.91 -5.45 -1.91
C ILE A 11 3.81 -4.22 -2.04
N GLN A 12 3.45 -3.32 -2.96
CA GLN A 12 4.09 -2.02 -3.11
C GLN A 12 3.07 -0.98 -3.56
N LEU A 13 3.15 0.21 -2.96
CA LEU A 13 2.37 1.37 -3.40
C LEU A 13 3.18 2.21 -4.38
N ARG A 14 2.54 2.69 -5.44
CA ARG A 14 3.11 3.60 -6.43
C ARG A 14 2.25 4.84 -6.58
N ILE A 15 2.92 5.99 -6.64
CA ILE A 15 2.28 7.30 -6.63
C ILE A 15 2.45 7.97 -7.99
N SER A 16 1.40 8.64 -8.44
CA SER A 16 1.41 9.45 -9.66
C SER A 16 0.53 10.69 -9.51
N GLY A 17 0.86 11.79 -10.20
CA GLY A 17 0.06 13.01 -10.22
C GLY A 17 0.21 13.93 -9.01
N GLY A 18 1.12 13.60 -8.08
CA GLY A 18 1.43 14.43 -6.91
C GLY A 18 2.15 13.65 -5.80
N ALA A 19 2.94 14.34 -4.97
CA ALA A 19 3.62 13.72 -3.84
C ALA A 19 2.67 13.41 -2.68
N ILE A 20 2.89 12.34 -1.93
CA ILE A 20 2.09 11.98 -0.74
C ILE A 20 2.99 11.79 0.47
N ASN A 21 2.60 12.34 1.61
CA ASN A 21 3.22 12.07 2.90
C ASN A 21 2.51 10.88 3.57
N PHE A 22 3.14 9.71 3.57
CA PHE A 22 2.59 8.53 4.23
C PHE A 22 3.04 8.44 5.68
N GLU A 23 2.09 8.18 6.57
CA GLU A 23 2.37 7.84 7.97
C GLU A 23 2.51 6.33 8.11
N ARG A 24 1.46 5.59 7.76
CA ARG A 24 1.37 4.13 7.89
C ARG A 24 0.42 3.52 6.88
N VAL A 25 0.60 2.23 6.66
CA VAL A 25 -0.31 1.38 5.90
C VAL A 25 -0.82 0.30 6.85
N VAL A 26 -2.11 0.02 6.85
CA VAL A 26 -2.68 -1.09 7.61
C VAL A 26 -3.19 -2.13 6.62
N VAL A 27 -2.62 -3.33 6.69
CA VAL A 27 -3.05 -4.46 5.87
C VAL A 27 -3.98 -5.33 6.69
N ARG A 28 -5.20 -5.55 6.20
CA ARG A 28 -6.12 -6.54 6.76
C ARG A 28 -6.05 -7.80 5.92
N TYR A 29 -5.83 -8.91 6.59
CA TYR A 29 -5.67 -10.22 5.95
C TYR A 29 -6.97 -10.99 5.99
N GLY A 30 -7.15 -11.93 5.05
CA GLY A 30 -8.37 -12.75 4.97
C GLY A 30 -8.62 -13.67 6.17
N ASN A 31 -7.66 -13.80 7.09
CA ASN A 31 -7.82 -14.51 8.37
C ASN A 31 -8.31 -13.59 9.52
N GLY A 32 -8.64 -12.32 9.23
CA GLY A 32 -9.09 -11.33 10.21
C GLY A 32 -7.97 -10.63 10.98
N THR A 33 -6.70 -11.04 10.81
CA THR A 33 -5.57 -10.32 11.44
C THR A 33 -5.26 -9.05 10.66
N GLN A 34 -4.65 -8.08 11.36
CA GLN A 34 -4.19 -6.84 10.76
C GLN A 34 -2.74 -6.56 11.13
N GLU A 35 -2.04 -5.87 10.24
CA GLU A 35 -0.66 -5.45 10.46
C GLU A 35 -0.50 -3.99 10.09
N GLU A 36 0.08 -3.23 11.02
CA GLU A 36 0.37 -1.82 10.86
C GLU A 36 1.83 -1.63 10.48
N ILE A 37 2.06 -1.05 9.31
CA ILE A 37 3.38 -0.89 8.71
C ILE A 37 3.69 0.61 8.66
N PRO A 38 4.57 1.11 9.53
CA PRO A 38 4.99 2.51 9.48
C PRO A 38 5.82 2.74 8.22
N ILE A 39 5.40 3.73 7.42
CA ILE A 39 6.15 4.20 6.25
C ILE A 39 6.88 5.49 6.61
N ARG A 40 6.16 6.44 7.23
CA ARG A 40 6.68 7.73 7.72
C ARG A 40 7.61 8.42 6.71
N ALA A 41 7.17 8.50 5.46
CA ALA A 41 7.97 9.03 4.37
C ALA A 41 7.14 9.83 3.37
N ARG A 42 7.76 10.88 2.83
CA ARG A 42 7.26 11.59 1.66
C ARG A 42 7.62 10.82 0.40
N ILE A 43 6.62 10.38 -0.35
CA ILE A 43 6.78 9.72 -1.63
C ILE A 43 6.50 10.75 -2.74
N PRO A 44 7.51 11.12 -3.55
CA PRO A 44 7.31 12.09 -4.63
C PRO A 44 6.44 11.53 -5.76
N ASP A 45 6.04 12.40 -6.68
CA ASP A 45 5.38 11.99 -7.91
C ASP A 45 6.27 11.01 -8.71
N GLY A 46 5.67 9.95 -9.26
CA GLY A 46 6.37 8.82 -9.88
C GLY A 46 7.10 7.92 -8.88
N GLY A 47 7.05 8.23 -7.58
CA GLY A 47 7.69 7.49 -6.52
C GLY A 47 6.96 6.20 -6.14
N LYS A 48 7.63 5.41 -5.31
CA LYS A 48 7.12 4.14 -4.79
C LYS A 48 7.58 3.92 -3.35
N THR A 49 6.79 3.19 -2.57
CA THR A 49 7.22 2.72 -1.25
C THR A 49 8.26 1.61 -1.39
N ARG A 50 8.90 1.25 -0.27
CA ARG A 50 9.58 -0.04 -0.18
C ARG A 50 8.61 -1.19 -0.49
N VAL A 51 9.18 -2.33 -0.86
CA VAL A 51 8.42 -3.58 -0.90
C VAL A 51 8.05 -3.95 0.54
N ILE A 52 6.79 -4.33 0.72
CA ILE A 52 6.25 -4.76 2.00
C ILE A 52 5.97 -6.25 1.88
N ASP A 53 6.81 -7.07 2.50
CA ASP A 53 6.63 -8.51 2.52
C ASP A 53 5.41 -8.88 3.35
N LEU A 54 4.61 -9.80 2.84
CA LEU A 54 3.47 -10.37 3.55
C LEU A 54 3.91 -11.71 4.18
N PRO A 55 3.61 -11.93 5.46
CA PRO A 55 3.91 -13.20 6.12
C PRO A 55 3.32 -14.39 5.35
N GLY A 56 4.03 -15.52 5.33
CA GLY A 56 3.65 -16.70 4.54
C GLY A 56 2.24 -17.23 4.81
N GLU A 57 1.76 -17.11 6.05
CA GLU A 57 0.41 -17.51 6.48
C GLU A 57 -0.67 -16.45 6.15
N ARG A 58 -0.26 -15.27 5.68
CA ARG A 58 -1.11 -14.07 5.52
C ARG A 58 -1.04 -13.52 4.09
N ARG A 59 -1.03 -14.39 3.09
CA ARG A 59 -0.91 -13.99 1.68
C ARG A 59 -2.23 -13.51 1.07
N ILE A 60 -3.37 -13.77 1.72
CA ILE A 60 -4.68 -13.29 1.30
C ILE A 60 -4.91 -11.91 1.94
N ILE A 61 -4.99 -10.88 1.12
CA ILE A 61 -5.30 -9.52 1.55
C ILE A 61 -6.79 -9.30 1.39
N GLU A 62 -7.44 -8.87 2.47
CA GLU A 62 -8.84 -8.44 2.46
C GLU A 62 -8.94 -6.96 2.08
N SER A 63 -8.15 -6.10 2.74
CA SER A 63 -8.10 -4.67 2.45
C SER A 63 -6.76 -4.04 2.84
N VAL A 64 -6.53 -2.84 2.30
CA VAL A 64 -5.36 -2.01 2.61
C VAL A 64 -5.84 -0.60 2.93
N ASP A 65 -5.66 -0.19 4.18
CA ASP A 65 -6.00 1.16 4.63
C ASP A 65 -4.74 2.04 4.61
N LEU A 66 -4.87 3.25 4.04
CA LEU A 66 -3.77 4.18 3.87
C LEU A 66 -3.93 5.37 4.81
N TRP A 67 -2.93 5.62 5.65
CA TRP A 67 -2.85 6.82 6.48
C TRP A 67 -1.84 7.77 5.87
N TYR A 68 -2.33 8.91 5.39
CA TYR A 68 -1.52 9.90 4.71
C TYR A 68 -2.03 11.31 5.00
N SER A 69 -1.14 12.28 4.88
CA SER A 69 -1.47 13.69 4.90
C SER A 69 -1.34 14.30 3.51
N LYS A 70 -2.19 15.29 3.26
CA LYS A 70 -2.22 16.04 2.02
C LYS A 70 -1.00 16.95 1.93
N ASP A 71 -0.32 16.95 0.79
CA ASP A 71 0.65 17.98 0.41
C ASP A 71 -0.05 19.05 -0.47
N HIS A 72 0.64 20.11 -0.87
CA HIS A 72 0.08 21.22 -1.67
C HIS A 72 -0.23 20.77 -3.11
N TRP A 73 -1.37 20.11 -3.30
CA TRP A 73 -1.78 19.52 -4.58
C TRP A 73 -2.65 20.46 -5.42
N ARG A 74 -2.27 20.68 -6.69
CA ARG A 74 -3.16 21.26 -7.71
C ARG A 74 -4.10 20.23 -8.34
N ARG A 75 -3.65 18.97 -8.46
CA ARG A 75 -4.44 17.78 -8.81
C ARG A 75 -4.20 16.71 -7.76
N GLY A 76 -5.25 15.99 -7.36
CA GLY A 76 -5.13 14.91 -6.38
C GLY A 76 -4.21 13.78 -6.89
N PRO A 77 -3.32 13.25 -6.06
CA PRO A 77 -2.45 12.16 -6.43
C PRO A 77 -3.25 10.86 -6.54
N LYS A 78 -2.76 9.97 -7.39
CA LYS A 78 -3.28 8.62 -7.57
C LYS A 78 -2.33 7.62 -6.93
N VAL A 79 -2.87 6.83 -6.02
CA VAL A 79 -2.18 5.68 -5.41
C VAL A 79 -2.57 4.41 -6.15
N SER A 80 -1.60 3.62 -6.58
CA SER A 80 -1.80 2.31 -7.17
C SER A 80 -1.15 1.23 -6.31
N LEU A 81 -1.90 0.18 -5.97
CA LEU A 81 -1.43 -0.97 -5.22
C LEU A 81 -1.00 -2.09 -6.17
N TYR A 82 0.22 -2.59 -6.00
CA TYR A 82 0.78 -3.71 -6.75
C TYR A 82 1.04 -4.88 -5.81
N GLY A 83 0.73 -6.09 -6.27
CA GLY A 83 1.11 -7.33 -5.61
C GLY A 83 2.26 -8.04 -6.34
N ILE A 84 3.15 -8.66 -5.57
CA ILE A 84 4.29 -9.47 -6.04
C ILE A 84 4.02 -10.93 -5.64
N ARG A 85 4.30 -11.87 -6.55
CA ARG A 85 4.03 -13.31 -6.37
C ARG A 85 5.30 -14.12 -6.19
#